data_AF-A0ABD4LD55-F1
#
_entry.id   AF-A0ABD4LD55-F1
#
_cell.length_a   1.000
_cell.length_b   1.000
_cell.length_c   1.000
_cell.angle_alpha   90.00
_cell.angle_beta   90.00
_cell.angle_gamma   90.00
#
_symmetry.space_group_name_H-M   'P 1'
#
loop_
_entity.id
_entity.type
_entity.pdbx_description
1 polymer ?
#
loop_
_entity_poly.entity_id
_entity_poly.type
_entity_poly.pdbx_seq_one_letter_code
_entity_poly.pdbx_strand_id
1 'polypeptide(L)'
;MENATHFIVFDIERNFRPYKSEDPSEIVDIGAVKIEASTMKVIGEFSELVKPGARLTRHTTKLTGITKKDLIGVEKFPQIIEKFIRFIGEDSIFVTWGKEDYRFLSHDCTLHSVECPCMEKERRIDLQKFVFQAYEELFEHTPSLQSAVEQLGLIWEGKQHRALADAENTANILLKAYSERDITKRYKRHGELELVKDGKLTEKAKKKMRKWVFKEMRKNTERPFAWSTFESSDTWESITERYYISESTIELLKKHFRTAVRKAERQIRYLAEMEKVVEEN
;
A
#
# COMPACT_ATOMS: atom_id res chain seq x y z
N MET A 1 -11.38 9.16 -13.27
CA MET A 1 -10.33 10.20 -13.40
C MET A 1 -10.76 11.37 -14.28
N GLU A 2 -11.89 11.30 -15.00
CA GLU A 2 -12.27 12.24 -16.08
C GLU A 2 -12.42 13.73 -15.69
N ASN A 3 -12.42 14.08 -14.39
CA ASN A 3 -12.49 15.48 -13.94
C ASN A 3 -11.25 15.94 -13.16
N ALA A 4 -10.22 15.11 -13.03
CA ALA A 4 -9.04 15.49 -12.25
C ALA A 4 -8.17 16.49 -13.01
N THR A 5 -7.83 17.59 -12.36
CA THR A 5 -6.97 18.64 -12.92
C THR A 5 -5.51 18.48 -12.49
N HIS A 6 -5.27 17.80 -11.37
CA HIS A 6 -3.94 17.64 -10.79
C HIS A 6 -3.68 16.23 -10.26
N PHE A 7 -2.42 15.81 -10.29
CA PHE A 7 -1.90 14.77 -9.41
C PHE A 7 -1.18 15.43 -8.22
N ILE A 8 -1.48 14.98 -7.02
CA ILE A 8 -0.75 15.31 -5.80
C ILE A 8 0.02 14.07 -5.38
N VAL A 9 1.30 14.05 -5.73
CA VAL A 9 2.22 13.00 -5.29
C VAL A 9 2.76 13.39 -3.94
N PHE A 10 2.49 12.64 -2.89
CA PHE A 10 2.94 13.01 -1.54
C PHE A 10 3.52 11.83 -0.77
N ASP A 11 4.34 12.17 0.21
CA ASP A 11 4.98 11.27 1.16
C ASP A 11 4.93 11.89 2.56
N ILE A 12 4.96 11.05 3.59
CA ILE A 12 4.81 11.45 5.00
C ILE A 12 5.82 10.70 5.86
N GLU A 13 6.58 11.46 6.65
CA GLU A 13 7.40 10.89 7.71
C GLU A 13 6.72 11.02 9.07
N ARG A 14 6.90 10.00 9.92
CA ARG A 14 6.27 9.94 11.25
C ARG A 14 7.26 9.81 12.38
N ASN A 15 6.87 10.37 13.51
CA ASN A 15 7.49 10.13 14.80
C ASN A 15 7.05 8.75 15.33
N PHE A 16 7.72 7.70 14.86
CA PHE A 16 7.45 6.33 15.25
C PHE A 16 7.59 6.12 16.76
N ARG A 17 6.72 5.28 17.31
CA ARG A 17 6.68 4.94 18.72
C ARG A 17 6.96 3.45 18.94
N PRO A 18 7.66 3.08 20.03
CA PRO A 18 7.74 1.69 20.46
C PRO A 18 6.36 1.10 20.74
N TYR A 19 6.26 -0.22 20.61
CA TYR A 19 5.06 -0.96 20.99
C TYR A 19 4.71 -0.69 22.46
N LYS A 20 3.45 -0.28 22.73
CA LYS A 20 2.89 0.14 24.04
C LYS A 20 3.25 1.55 24.54
N SER A 21 3.76 2.43 23.68
CA SER A 21 3.88 3.85 24.04
C SER A 21 2.50 4.47 24.30
N GLU A 22 2.39 5.32 25.32
CA GLU A 22 1.20 6.16 25.55
C GLU A 22 1.15 7.36 24.61
N ASP A 23 2.31 7.89 24.21
CA ASP A 23 2.39 8.96 23.21
C ASP A 23 1.94 8.45 21.82
N PRO A 24 1.14 9.22 21.07
CA PRO A 24 0.75 8.85 19.71
C PRO A 24 1.96 8.92 18.75
N SER A 25 1.87 8.16 17.66
CA SER A 25 2.72 8.42 16.49
C SER A 25 2.11 9.57 15.71
N GLU A 26 2.87 10.62 15.46
CA GLU A 26 2.42 11.84 14.80
C GLU A 26 3.28 12.10 13.56
N ILE A 27 2.71 12.78 12.57
CA ILE A 27 3.43 13.25 11.39
C ILE A 27 4.47 14.30 11.79
N VAL A 28 5.63 14.26 11.15
CA VAL A 28 6.74 15.20 11.39
C VAL A 28 7.33 15.84 10.14
N ASP A 29 7.01 15.31 8.96
CA ASP A 29 7.41 15.85 7.66
C ASP A 29 6.31 15.54 6.66
N ILE A 30 5.89 16.52 5.85
CA ILE A 30 4.98 16.33 4.73
C ILE A 30 5.66 16.91 3.50
N GLY A 31 5.84 16.06 2.49
CA GLY A 31 6.38 16.43 1.20
C GLY A 31 5.38 16.11 0.09
N ALA A 32 5.23 17.01 -0.87
CA ALA A 32 4.40 16.74 -2.04
C ALA A 32 4.86 17.49 -3.29
N VAL A 33 4.57 16.88 -4.44
CA VAL A 33 4.73 17.45 -5.77
C VAL A 33 3.36 17.53 -6.43
N LYS A 34 3.04 18.69 -6.98
CA LYS A 34 1.81 18.95 -7.73
C LYS A 34 2.12 18.92 -9.22
N ILE A 35 1.39 18.06 -9.94
CA ILE A 35 1.56 17.85 -11.38
C ILE A 35 0.25 18.21 -12.07
N GLU A 36 0.30 19.03 -13.11
CA GLU A 36 -0.86 19.32 -13.96
C GLU A 36 -1.23 18.09 -14.80
N ALA A 37 -2.46 17.60 -14.69
CA ALA A 37 -2.86 16.33 -15.32
C ALA A 37 -2.90 16.38 -16.85
N SER A 38 -3.12 17.56 -17.44
CA SER A 38 -3.21 17.75 -18.90
C SER A 38 -1.85 17.78 -19.59
N THR A 39 -0.83 18.35 -18.93
CA THR A 39 0.51 18.52 -19.50
C THR A 39 1.56 17.59 -18.88
N MET A 40 1.23 16.97 -17.74
CA MET A 40 2.17 16.20 -16.91
C MET A 40 3.39 17.00 -16.47
N LYS A 41 3.26 18.33 -16.36
CA LYS A 41 4.32 19.21 -15.83
C LYS A 41 4.19 19.35 -14.33
N VAL A 42 5.33 19.34 -13.64
CA VAL A 42 5.40 19.77 -12.23
C VAL A 42 5.11 21.27 -12.18
N ILE A 43 4.14 21.66 -11.36
CA ILE A 43 3.69 23.06 -11.20
C ILE A 43 3.81 23.58 -9.77
N GLY A 44 4.25 22.74 -8.83
CA GLY A 44 4.49 23.17 -7.46
C GLY A 44 4.98 22.07 -6.55
N GLU A 45 5.58 22.48 -5.45
CA GLU A 45 6.11 21.62 -4.40
C GLU A 45 5.61 22.11 -3.04
N PHE A 46 5.47 21.18 -2.10
CA PHE A 46 5.13 21.43 -0.71
C PHE A 46 6.11 20.67 0.17
N SER A 47 6.72 21.35 1.12
CA SER A 47 7.68 20.74 2.05
C SER A 47 7.58 21.46 3.39
N GLU A 48 6.88 20.85 4.33
CA GLU A 48 6.67 21.41 5.66
C GLU A 48 6.96 20.36 6.73
N LEU A 49 7.81 20.74 7.69
CA LEU A 49 7.95 19.99 8.93
C LEU A 49 6.71 20.18 9.79
N VAL A 50 6.39 19.17 10.60
CA VAL A 50 5.29 19.22 11.57
C VAL A 50 5.86 19.05 12.96
N LYS A 51 5.50 19.94 13.88
CA LYS A 51 5.90 19.84 15.28
C LYS A 51 5.01 18.82 16.01
N PRO A 52 5.55 17.65 16.41
CA PRO A 52 4.80 16.65 17.16
C PRO A 52 4.57 17.12 18.60
N GLY A 53 3.50 16.61 19.24
CA GLY A 53 3.23 16.84 20.66
C GLY A 53 4.29 16.23 21.57
N ALA A 54 4.80 15.05 21.20
CA ALA A 54 5.84 14.34 21.94
C ALA A 54 7.22 14.43 21.26
N ARG A 55 8.29 14.23 22.05
CA ARG A 55 9.68 14.33 21.57
C ARG A 55 9.95 13.34 20.42
N LEU A 56 10.81 13.73 19.47
CA LEU A 56 11.30 12.81 18.44
C LEU A 56 12.00 11.62 19.08
N THR A 57 11.68 10.41 18.59
CA THR A 57 12.44 9.22 18.97
C THR A 57 13.79 9.19 18.28
N ARG A 58 14.76 8.52 18.90
CA ARG A 58 16.08 8.29 18.28
C ARG A 58 15.96 7.55 16.94
N HIS A 59 14.98 6.66 16.82
CA HIS A 59 14.72 5.93 15.58
C HIS A 59 14.31 6.88 14.45
N THR A 60 13.29 7.72 14.67
CA THR A 60 12.85 8.72 13.69
C THR A 60 13.96 9.68 13.31
N THR A 61 14.71 10.22 14.28
CA THR A 61 15.85 11.12 13.98
C THR A 61 16.94 10.40 13.16
N LYS A 62 17.23 9.12 13.42
CA LYS A 62 18.22 8.38 12.63
C LYS A 62 17.73 8.11 11.21
N LEU A 63 16.44 7.78 11.06
CA LEU A 63 15.84 7.45 9.78
C LEU A 63 15.76 8.69 8.86
N THR A 64 15.12 9.75 9.35
CA THR A 64 14.82 10.95 8.57
C THR A 64 15.95 11.99 8.60
N GLY A 65 16.74 11.98 9.66
CA GLY A 65 17.68 13.06 10.00
C GLY A 65 17.04 14.30 10.60
N ILE A 66 15.72 14.33 10.82
CA ILE A 66 15.06 15.45 11.48
C ILE A 66 15.50 15.49 12.95
N THR A 67 15.99 16.64 13.38
CA THR A 67 16.48 16.88 14.72
C THR A 67 15.51 17.75 15.51
N LYS A 68 15.69 17.78 16.84
CA LYS A 68 14.93 18.69 17.70
C LYS A 68 15.15 20.16 17.37
N LYS A 69 16.30 20.52 16.78
CA LYS A 69 16.62 21.90 16.40
C LYS A 69 15.81 22.34 15.18
N ASP A 70 15.61 21.44 14.23
CA ASP A 70 14.82 21.69 13.02
C ASP A 70 13.35 21.96 13.33
N LEU A 71 12.86 21.51 14.49
CA LEU A 71 11.48 21.70 14.95
C LEU A 71 11.26 22.95 15.81
N ILE A 72 12.29 23.78 16.00
CA ILE A 72 12.14 25.06 16.72
C ILE A 72 11.37 26.04 15.83
N GLY A 73 10.26 26.57 16.33
CA GLY A 73 9.42 27.51 15.58
C GLY A 73 8.50 26.86 14.53
N VAL A 74 8.62 25.55 14.29
CA VAL A 74 7.74 24.80 13.40
C VAL A 74 6.32 24.71 13.96
N GLU A 75 5.33 24.84 13.07
CA GLU A 75 3.92 24.79 13.41
C GLU A 75 3.44 23.36 13.70
N LYS A 76 2.30 23.24 14.40
CA LYS A 76 1.70 21.94 14.69
C LYS A 76 0.86 21.45 13.50
N PHE A 77 0.46 20.18 13.56
CA PHE A 77 -0.30 19.53 12.49
C PHE A 77 -1.53 20.32 12.00
N PRO A 78 -2.40 20.90 12.86
CA PRO A 78 -3.57 21.67 12.40
C PRO A 78 -3.24 22.79 11.42
N GLN A 79 -2.16 23.55 11.66
CA GLN A 79 -1.75 24.64 10.79
C GLN A 79 -1.15 24.13 9.48
N ILE A 80 -0.33 23.08 9.55
CA ILE A 80 0.33 22.51 8.37
C ILE A 80 -0.69 21.81 7.45
N ILE A 81 -1.67 21.08 7.99
CA ILE A 81 -2.69 20.43 7.17
C ILE A 81 -3.57 21.44 6.44
N GLU A 82 -3.91 22.57 7.05
CA GLU A 82 -4.62 23.66 6.37
C GLU A 82 -3.82 24.23 5.19
N LYS A 83 -2.51 24.42 5.36
CA LYS A 83 -1.62 24.82 4.26
C LYS A 83 -1.59 23.75 3.16
N PHE A 84 -1.52 22.48 3.54
CA PHE A 84 -1.49 21.37 2.60
C PHE A 84 -2.81 21.26 1.80
N ILE A 85 -3.96 21.42 2.45
CA ILE A 85 -5.28 21.48 1.78
C ILE A 85 -5.33 22.62 0.76
N ARG A 86 -4.83 23.81 1.11
CA ARG A 86 -4.72 24.93 0.16
C ARG A 86 -3.80 24.63 -1.02
N PHE A 87 -2.70 23.93 -0.78
CA PHE A 87 -1.77 23.50 -1.83
C PHE A 87 -2.41 22.48 -2.79
N ILE A 88 -3.15 21.50 -2.25
CA ILE A 88 -3.88 20.49 -3.02
C ILE A 88 -4.89 21.18 -3.95
N GLY A 89 -5.75 22.04 -3.40
CA GLY A 89 -6.86 22.66 -4.14
C GLY A 89 -7.94 21.64 -4.49
N GLU A 90 -8.71 21.92 -5.55
CA GLU A 90 -9.84 21.08 -5.96
C GLU A 90 -9.43 20.03 -7.02
N ASP A 91 -10.28 19.01 -7.19
CA ASP A 91 -10.17 18.01 -8.26
C ASP A 91 -8.81 17.35 -8.45
N SER A 92 -8.22 16.92 -7.32
CA SER A 92 -6.94 16.20 -7.31
C SER A 92 -7.11 14.68 -7.30
N ILE A 93 -6.15 14.00 -7.93
CA ILE A 93 -5.84 12.58 -7.69
C ILE A 93 -4.60 12.53 -6.82
N PHE A 94 -4.71 11.77 -5.73
CA PHE A 94 -3.62 11.57 -4.81
C PHE A 94 -2.81 10.35 -5.21
N VAL A 95 -1.49 10.48 -5.13
CA VAL A 95 -0.54 9.43 -5.45
C VAL A 95 0.45 9.33 -4.30
N THR A 96 0.69 8.12 -3.82
CA THR A 96 1.72 7.83 -2.83
C THR A 96 2.53 6.66 -3.34
N TRP A 97 3.76 6.48 -2.84
CA TRP A 97 4.50 5.27 -3.18
C TRP A 97 3.75 4.05 -2.67
N GLY A 98 3.45 3.97 -1.37
CA GLY A 98 2.62 2.91 -0.79
C GLY A 98 1.34 3.45 -0.16
N LYS A 99 0.35 2.58 0.07
CA LYS A 99 -0.95 3.00 0.64
C LYS A 99 -0.95 3.56 2.07
N GLU A 100 0.17 3.49 2.79
CA GLU A 100 0.21 3.77 4.23
C GLU A 100 0.04 5.27 4.52
N ASP A 101 0.56 6.16 3.66
CA ASP A 101 0.52 7.62 3.89
C ASP A 101 -0.91 8.16 3.91
N TYR A 102 -1.81 7.59 3.10
CA TYR A 102 -3.24 7.90 3.19
C TYR A 102 -3.81 7.65 4.59
N ARG A 103 -3.40 6.54 5.22
CA ARG A 103 -3.86 6.17 6.57
C ARG A 103 -3.23 7.06 7.61
N PHE A 104 -1.95 7.41 7.43
CA PHE A 104 -1.22 8.28 8.33
C PHE A 104 -1.83 9.68 8.37
N LEU A 105 -2.09 10.28 7.21
CA LEU A 105 -2.73 11.58 7.11
C LEU A 105 -4.14 11.56 7.73
N SER A 106 -4.95 10.55 7.40
CA SER A 106 -6.31 10.40 7.95
C SER A 106 -6.30 10.23 9.48
N HIS A 107 -5.31 9.48 10.00
CA HIS A 107 -5.15 9.25 11.43
C HIS A 107 -4.82 10.54 12.18
N ASP A 108 -3.85 11.32 11.71
CA ASP A 108 -3.47 12.57 12.36
C ASP A 108 -4.59 13.63 12.25
N CYS A 109 -5.36 13.66 11.14
CA CYS A 109 -6.56 14.51 11.05
C CYS A 109 -7.59 14.15 12.13
N THR A 110 -7.82 12.84 12.34
CA THR A 110 -8.71 12.35 13.39
C THR A 110 -8.17 12.68 14.79
N LEU A 111 -6.88 12.43 15.03
CA LEU A 111 -6.20 12.69 16.30
C LEU A 111 -6.31 14.16 16.71
N HIS A 112 -6.20 15.08 15.74
CA HIS A 112 -6.24 16.51 15.98
C HIS A 112 -7.63 17.14 15.79
N SER A 113 -8.65 16.36 15.45
CA SER A 113 -10.02 16.84 15.18
C SER A 113 -10.08 17.94 14.12
N VAL A 114 -9.35 17.76 13.03
CA VAL A 114 -9.27 18.69 11.89
C VAL A 114 -9.77 18.03 10.61
N GLU A 115 -10.13 18.86 9.62
CA GLU A 115 -10.53 18.38 8.31
C GLU A 115 -9.38 17.64 7.61
N CYS A 116 -9.71 16.53 6.95
CA CYS A 116 -8.79 15.75 6.14
C CYS A 116 -9.08 16.03 4.66
N PRO A 117 -8.06 16.16 3.78
CA PRO A 117 -8.29 16.23 2.34
C PRO A 117 -9.21 15.10 1.86
N CYS A 118 -10.14 15.42 0.95
CA CYS A 118 -11.07 14.45 0.39
C CYS A 118 -10.34 13.45 -0.53
N MET A 119 -9.72 12.45 0.09
CA MET A 119 -9.03 11.36 -0.58
C MET A 119 -9.99 10.19 -0.70
N GLU A 120 -11.08 10.26 -1.46
CA GLU A 120 -11.91 9.07 -1.71
C GLU A 120 -11.10 7.96 -2.42
N LYS A 121 -11.52 6.70 -2.29
CA LYS A 121 -10.73 5.55 -2.78
C LYS A 121 -10.46 5.64 -4.29
N GLU A 122 -11.40 6.19 -5.04
CA GLU A 122 -11.38 6.40 -6.48
C GLU A 122 -10.41 7.52 -6.90
N ARG A 123 -10.02 8.36 -5.95
CA ARG A 123 -9.03 9.44 -6.10
C ARG A 123 -7.64 9.07 -5.57
N ARG A 124 -7.41 7.81 -5.19
CA ARG A 124 -6.11 7.35 -4.66
C ARG A 124 -5.41 6.42 -5.63
N ILE A 125 -4.11 6.61 -5.79
CA ILE A 125 -3.21 5.73 -6.52
C ILE A 125 -2.14 5.23 -5.55
N ASP A 126 -2.03 3.90 -5.44
CA ASP A 126 -0.90 3.20 -4.82
C ASP A 126 0.09 2.88 -5.94
N LEU A 127 1.12 3.74 -6.09
CA LEU A 127 2.01 3.68 -7.24
C LEU A 127 2.93 2.46 -7.17
N GLN A 128 3.35 2.03 -5.98
CA GLN A 128 4.11 0.80 -5.77
C GLN A 128 3.33 -0.41 -6.28
N LYS A 129 2.02 -0.49 -5.96
CA LYS A 129 1.17 -1.56 -6.46
C LYS A 129 1.06 -1.49 -7.99
N PHE A 130 0.84 -0.30 -8.55
CA PHE A 130 0.78 -0.14 -10.01
C PHE A 130 2.08 -0.60 -10.67
N VAL A 131 3.22 -0.08 -10.23
CA VAL A 131 4.56 -0.40 -10.77
C VAL A 131 4.84 -1.89 -10.65
N PHE A 132 4.55 -2.48 -9.49
CA PHE A 132 4.72 -3.91 -9.29
C PHE A 132 3.87 -4.73 -10.27
N GLN A 133 2.70 -4.26 -10.68
CA GLN A 133 1.85 -5.00 -11.62
C GLN A 133 2.18 -4.73 -13.09
N ALA A 134 2.49 -3.48 -13.45
CA ALA A 134 2.66 -3.04 -14.83
C ALA A 134 4.06 -3.29 -15.41
N TYR A 135 5.04 -3.57 -14.54
CA TYR A 135 6.44 -3.86 -14.86
C TYR A 135 6.85 -5.21 -14.25
N GLU A 136 6.05 -6.24 -14.49
CA GLU A 136 6.25 -7.54 -13.85
C GLU A 136 7.60 -8.19 -14.17
N GLU A 137 8.17 -7.85 -15.32
CA GLU A 137 9.47 -8.28 -15.82
C GLU A 137 10.64 -7.74 -15.00
N LEU A 138 10.46 -6.59 -14.33
CA LEU A 138 11.50 -5.94 -13.55
C LEU A 138 11.52 -6.41 -12.08
N PHE A 139 10.41 -6.98 -11.60
CA PHE A 139 10.21 -7.19 -10.17
C PHE A 139 9.66 -8.58 -9.83
N GLU A 140 10.45 -9.40 -9.13
CA GLU A 140 9.99 -10.66 -8.53
C GLU A 140 9.15 -10.42 -7.27
N HIS A 141 9.45 -9.35 -6.53
CA HIS A 141 8.80 -8.97 -5.29
C HIS A 141 8.38 -7.50 -5.34
N THR A 142 7.46 -7.11 -4.46
CA THR A 142 7.02 -5.71 -4.36
C THR A 142 8.22 -4.80 -4.07
N PRO A 143 8.55 -3.84 -4.95
CA PRO A 143 9.80 -3.08 -4.85
C PRO A 143 9.72 -1.99 -3.77
N SER A 144 10.87 -1.65 -3.17
CA SER A 144 11.01 -0.37 -2.45
C SER A 144 11.03 0.79 -3.45
N LEU A 145 10.83 2.03 -2.97
CA LEU A 145 10.87 3.22 -3.84
C LEU A 145 12.23 3.30 -4.54
N GLN A 146 13.32 3.21 -3.77
CA GLN A 146 14.68 3.22 -4.30
C GLN A 146 14.92 2.12 -5.35
N SER A 147 14.49 0.88 -5.07
CA SER A 147 14.63 -0.21 -6.04
C SER A 147 13.84 0.04 -7.32
N ALA A 148 12.68 0.69 -7.22
CA ALA A 148 11.89 1.03 -8.41
C ALA A 148 12.52 2.15 -9.22
N VAL A 149 13.06 3.20 -8.57
CA VAL A 149 13.84 4.26 -9.24
C VAL A 149 14.98 3.62 -10.05
N GLU A 150 15.79 2.78 -9.42
CA GLU A 150 16.94 2.13 -10.05
C GLU A 150 16.53 1.20 -11.21
N GLN A 151 15.56 0.30 -11.00
CA GLN A 151 15.14 -0.67 -12.02
C GLN A 151 14.42 -0.03 -13.21
N LEU A 152 13.81 1.14 -13.01
CA LEU A 152 13.21 1.93 -14.08
C LEU A 152 14.24 2.83 -14.80
N GLY A 153 15.53 2.74 -14.44
CA GLY A 153 16.59 3.52 -15.05
C GLY A 153 16.52 5.02 -14.72
N LEU A 154 15.86 5.37 -13.61
CA LEU A 154 15.85 6.72 -13.05
C LEU A 154 17.02 6.88 -12.07
N ILE A 155 17.38 8.12 -11.77
CA ILE A 155 18.43 8.46 -10.80
C ILE A 155 17.74 8.94 -9.52
N TRP A 156 18.19 8.42 -8.38
CA TRP A 156 17.72 8.87 -7.08
C TRP A 156 18.20 10.29 -6.80
N GLU A 157 17.28 11.19 -6.45
CA GLU A 157 17.58 12.57 -6.07
C GLU A 157 17.21 12.85 -4.60
N GLY A 158 17.98 13.73 -3.95
CA GLY A 158 17.74 14.10 -2.56
C GLY A 158 18.10 13.00 -1.55
N LYS A 159 17.70 13.22 -0.29
CA LYS A 159 18.00 12.33 0.82
C LYS A 159 16.80 11.43 1.12
N GLN A 160 17.02 10.12 1.06
CA GLN A 160 16.01 9.12 1.47
C GLN A 160 15.47 9.39 2.87
N HIS A 161 14.15 9.18 3.03
CA HIS A 161 13.40 9.48 4.25
C HIS A 161 13.32 10.96 4.61
N ARG A 162 13.39 11.81 3.58
CA ARG A 162 12.86 13.18 3.63
C ARG A 162 11.64 13.20 2.74
N ALA A 163 10.53 13.66 3.28
CA ALA A 163 9.23 13.50 2.63
C ALA A 163 9.20 14.15 1.23
N LEU A 164 9.79 15.34 1.05
CA LEU A 164 9.83 15.96 -0.28
C LEU A 164 10.66 15.13 -1.27
N ALA A 165 11.84 14.67 -0.88
CA ALA A 165 12.70 13.85 -1.76
C ALA A 165 12.01 12.55 -2.16
N ASP A 166 11.34 11.87 -1.22
CA ASP A 166 10.61 10.64 -1.52
C ASP A 166 9.38 10.92 -2.42
N ALA A 167 8.70 12.06 -2.24
CA ALA A 167 7.62 12.52 -3.12
C ALA A 167 8.11 12.87 -4.53
N GLU A 168 9.25 13.53 -4.68
CA GLU A 168 9.90 13.86 -5.96
C GLU A 168 10.29 12.59 -6.73
N ASN A 169 10.93 11.63 -6.07
CA ASN A 169 11.28 10.36 -6.70
C ASN A 169 10.03 9.54 -7.08
N THR A 170 8.98 9.59 -6.25
CA THR A 170 7.68 9.00 -6.58
C THR A 170 7.05 9.70 -7.79
N ALA A 171 7.16 11.02 -7.89
CA ALA A 171 6.67 11.80 -9.03
C ALA A 171 7.42 11.45 -10.31
N ASN A 172 8.75 11.30 -10.25
CA ASN A 172 9.56 10.86 -11.39
C ASN A 172 9.14 9.47 -11.90
N ILE A 173 8.83 8.54 -10.99
CA ILE A 173 8.26 7.24 -11.37
C ILE A 173 6.88 7.40 -12.01
N LEU A 174 6.00 8.23 -11.45
CA LEU A 174 4.67 8.47 -12.01
C LEU A 174 4.76 9.03 -13.44
N LEU A 175 5.62 10.03 -13.67
CA LEU A 175 5.82 10.64 -14.99
C LEU A 175 6.32 9.62 -16.01
N LYS A 176 7.32 8.82 -15.64
CA LYS A 176 7.81 7.73 -16.49
C LYS A 176 6.72 6.70 -16.78
N ALA A 177 6.05 6.23 -15.74
CA ALA A 177 4.96 5.25 -15.85
C ALA A 177 3.83 5.74 -16.74
N TYR A 178 3.43 7.00 -16.59
CA TYR A 178 2.40 7.63 -17.43
C TYR A 178 2.78 7.66 -18.91
N SER A 179 4.07 7.84 -19.22
CA SER A 179 4.56 7.86 -20.61
C SER A 179 4.63 6.46 -21.26
N GLU A 180 4.71 5.39 -20.45
CA GLU A 180 4.98 4.02 -20.92
C GLU A 180 3.80 3.06 -20.73
N ARG A 181 2.87 3.40 -19.84
CA ARG A 181 1.77 2.54 -19.38
C ARG A 181 0.53 3.38 -19.12
N ASP A 182 -0.62 2.72 -19.18
CA ASP A 182 -1.90 3.34 -18.87
C ASP A 182 -2.16 3.25 -17.36
N ILE A 183 -1.87 4.34 -16.65
CA ILE A 183 -2.07 4.48 -15.20
C ILE A 183 -3.51 4.20 -14.74
N THR A 184 -4.49 4.24 -15.66
CA THR A 184 -5.89 3.97 -15.35
C THR A 184 -6.24 2.48 -15.34
N LYS A 185 -5.38 1.65 -15.93
CA LYS A 185 -5.60 0.21 -16.03
C LYS A 185 -5.09 -0.55 -14.82
N ARG A 186 -5.81 -1.64 -14.51
CA ARG A 186 -5.34 -2.66 -13.59
C ARG A 186 -4.58 -3.72 -14.36
N TYR A 187 -3.28 -3.83 -14.11
CA TYR A 187 -2.44 -4.86 -14.69
C TYR A 187 -2.53 -6.15 -13.88
N LYS A 188 -2.67 -7.28 -14.58
CA LYS A 188 -2.55 -8.62 -13.99
C LYS A 188 -1.12 -9.09 -14.13
N ARG A 189 -0.66 -9.87 -13.16
CA ARG A 189 0.65 -10.52 -13.22
C ARG A 189 0.53 -11.97 -13.65
N HIS A 190 1.55 -12.53 -14.30
CA HIS A 190 1.62 -13.97 -14.50
C HIS A 190 1.81 -14.67 -13.15
N GLY A 191 0.81 -15.47 -12.77
CA GLY A 191 0.77 -16.19 -11.51
C GLY A 191 1.93 -17.18 -11.41
N GLU A 192 2.35 -17.75 -12.53
CA GLU A 192 3.49 -18.68 -12.64
C GLU A 192 4.75 -18.11 -11.99
N LEU A 193 5.04 -16.82 -12.21
CA LEU A 193 6.23 -16.14 -11.69
C LEU A 193 6.29 -16.16 -10.15
N GLU A 194 5.14 -16.21 -9.48
CA GLU A 194 5.06 -16.21 -8.02
C GLU A 194 4.69 -17.59 -7.45
N LEU A 195 3.86 -18.34 -8.18
CA LEU A 195 3.20 -19.52 -7.66
C LEU A 195 3.99 -20.81 -7.95
N VAL A 196 4.81 -20.83 -9.00
CA VAL A 196 5.47 -22.03 -9.50
C VAL A 196 6.98 -21.81 -9.58
N LYS A 197 7.74 -22.81 -9.13
CA LYS A 197 9.19 -22.89 -9.32
C LYS A 197 9.55 -24.35 -9.63
N ASP A 198 10.35 -24.56 -10.67
CA ASP A 198 10.79 -25.89 -11.11
C ASP A 198 9.61 -26.88 -11.32
N GLY A 199 8.52 -26.40 -11.92
CA GLY A 199 7.31 -27.20 -12.19
C GLY A 199 6.48 -27.57 -10.95
N LYS A 200 6.78 -27.00 -9.78
CA LYS A 200 6.08 -27.27 -8.51
C LYS A 200 5.59 -25.98 -7.86
N LEU A 201 4.53 -26.09 -7.06
CA LEU A 201 4.09 -24.95 -6.24
C LEU A 201 5.17 -24.54 -5.24
N THR A 202 5.44 -23.23 -5.17
CA THR A 202 6.28 -22.65 -4.13
C THR A 202 5.62 -22.79 -2.75
N GLU A 203 6.40 -22.75 -1.66
CA GLU A 203 5.83 -22.74 -0.31
C GLU A 203 4.94 -21.52 -0.06
N LYS A 204 5.29 -20.38 -0.68
CA LYS A 204 4.47 -19.17 -0.69
C LYS A 204 3.12 -19.43 -1.36
N ALA A 205 3.09 -20.09 -2.51
CA ALA A 205 1.87 -20.48 -3.22
C ALA A 205 0.99 -21.40 -2.37
N LYS A 206 1.58 -22.44 -1.76
CA LYS A 206 0.87 -23.35 -0.85
C LYS A 206 0.27 -22.58 0.34
N LYS A 207 1.00 -21.62 0.91
CA LYS A 207 0.51 -20.76 2.00
C LYS A 207 -0.62 -19.86 1.54
N LYS A 208 -0.54 -19.27 0.34
CA LYS A 208 -1.63 -18.48 -0.26
C LYS A 208 -2.88 -19.34 -0.48
N MET A 209 -2.71 -20.52 -1.07
CA MET A 209 -3.81 -21.46 -1.30
C MET A 209 -4.57 -21.80 -0.01
N ARG A 210 -3.84 -22.08 1.08
CA ARG A 210 -4.45 -22.30 2.40
C ARG A 210 -5.26 -21.09 2.88
N LYS A 211 -4.72 -19.87 2.73
CA LYS A 211 -5.41 -18.65 3.13
C LYS A 211 -6.67 -18.39 2.29
N TRP A 212 -6.61 -18.62 0.98
CA TRP A 212 -7.75 -18.45 0.08
C TRP A 212 -8.87 -19.42 0.42
N VAL A 213 -8.55 -20.71 0.55
CA VAL A 213 -9.51 -21.74 0.96
C VAL A 213 -10.10 -21.44 2.34
N PHE A 214 -9.27 -21.10 3.33
CA PHE A 214 -9.74 -20.75 4.67
C PHE A 214 -10.69 -19.55 4.66
N LYS A 215 -10.37 -18.49 3.91
CA LYS A 215 -11.23 -17.31 3.76
C LYS A 215 -12.60 -17.69 3.21
N GLU A 216 -12.63 -18.53 2.18
CA GLU A 216 -13.88 -18.93 1.53
C GLU A 216 -14.71 -19.89 2.41
N MET A 217 -14.07 -20.87 3.04
CA MET A 217 -14.74 -21.80 3.96
C MET A 217 -15.30 -21.14 5.24
N ARG A 218 -14.83 -19.94 5.60
CA ARG A 218 -15.44 -19.14 6.67
C ARG A 218 -16.76 -18.49 6.25
N LYS A 219 -16.96 -18.23 4.96
CA LYS A 219 -18.19 -17.68 4.41
C LYS A 219 -19.19 -18.78 4.04
N ASN A 220 -18.67 -19.92 3.58
CA ASN A 220 -19.46 -21.03 3.06
C ASN A 220 -19.42 -22.24 4.01
N THR A 221 -20.60 -22.71 4.43
CA THR A 221 -20.79 -23.85 5.34
C THR A 221 -20.97 -25.20 4.63
N GLU A 222 -21.09 -25.23 3.30
CA GLU A 222 -21.28 -26.45 2.49
C GLU A 222 -20.09 -27.41 2.65
N ARG A 223 -20.38 -28.69 2.93
CA ARG A 223 -19.38 -29.75 3.05
C ARG A 223 -19.86 -31.02 2.31
N PRO A 224 -18.95 -31.74 1.60
CA PRO A 224 -17.51 -31.48 1.50
C PRO A 224 -17.20 -30.25 0.63
N PHE A 225 -16.22 -29.44 1.04
CA PHE A 225 -15.85 -28.24 0.30
C PHE A 225 -15.07 -28.63 -0.96
N ALA A 226 -15.73 -28.53 -2.12
CA ALA A 226 -15.23 -28.98 -3.41
C ALA A 226 -14.45 -27.89 -4.17
N TRP A 227 -13.62 -28.31 -5.13
CA TRP A 227 -12.90 -27.37 -6.00
C TRP A 227 -13.85 -26.48 -6.80
N SER A 228 -14.92 -27.05 -7.37
CA SER A 228 -15.92 -26.32 -8.15
C SER A 228 -16.56 -25.19 -7.35
N THR A 229 -16.87 -25.44 -6.08
CA THR A 229 -17.38 -24.43 -5.15
C THR A 229 -16.37 -23.30 -4.93
N PHE A 230 -15.08 -23.64 -4.77
CA PHE A 230 -14.02 -22.64 -4.61
C PHE A 230 -13.77 -21.84 -5.89
N GLU A 231 -13.73 -22.50 -7.06
CA GLU A 231 -13.51 -21.90 -8.37
C GLU A 231 -14.64 -20.94 -8.78
N SER A 232 -15.86 -21.16 -8.26
CA SER A 232 -17.02 -20.29 -8.49
C SER A 232 -17.17 -19.18 -7.43
N SER A 233 -16.19 -19.01 -6.53
CA SER A 233 -16.29 -18.05 -5.42
C SER A 233 -15.70 -16.67 -5.74
N ASP A 234 -16.18 -15.63 -5.04
CA ASP A 234 -15.58 -14.28 -5.08
C ASP A 234 -14.08 -14.29 -4.75
N THR A 235 -13.64 -15.24 -3.92
CA THR A 235 -12.22 -15.37 -3.58
C THR A 235 -11.41 -15.80 -4.79
N TRP A 236 -11.92 -16.73 -5.60
CA TRP A 236 -11.27 -17.12 -6.86
C TRP A 236 -11.35 -16.02 -7.91
N GLU A 237 -12.50 -15.37 -8.06
CA GLU A 237 -12.65 -14.20 -8.94
C GLU A 237 -11.61 -13.11 -8.60
N SER A 238 -11.47 -12.73 -7.33
CA SER A 238 -10.46 -11.73 -6.94
C SER A 238 -9.02 -12.19 -7.15
N ILE A 239 -8.75 -13.49 -7.26
CA ILE A 239 -7.44 -14.03 -7.62
C ILE A 239 -7.22 -13.89 -9.13
N THR A 240 -8.19 -14.30 -9.95
CA THR A 240 -8.09 -14.24 -11.42
C THR A 240 -8.20 -12.80 -11.95
N GLU A 241 -8.74 -11.86 -11.18
CA GLU A 241 -8.62 -10.42 -11.43
C GLU A 241 -7.21 -9.87 -11.24
N ARG A 242 -6.36 -10.55 -10.45
CA ARG A 242 -4.98 -10.11 -10.15
C ARG A 242 -3.93 -10.86 -10.95
N TYR A 243 -4.24 -12.09 -11.35
CA TYR A 243 -3.29 -12.97 -12.00
C TYR A 243 -3.84 -13.54 -13.30
N TYR A 244 -2.97 -13.62 -14.32
CA TYR A 244 -3.11 -14.64 -15.36
C TYR A 244 -2.59 -15.96 -14.77
N ILE A 245 -3.39 -17.01 -14.78
CA ILE A 245 -3.00 -18.33 -14.25
C ILE A 245 -3.23 -19.34 -15.35
N SER A 246 -2.15 -19.99 -15.80
CA SER A 246 -2.24 -21.06 -16.80
C SER A 246 -2.97 -22.29 -16.24
N GLU A 247 -3.52 -23.09 -17.14
CA GLU A 247 -4.17 -24.35 -16.78
C GLU A 247 -3.25 -25.29 -16.01
N SER A 248 -1.96 -25.35 -16.35
CA SER A 248 -0.99 -26.20 -15.65
C SER A 248 -0.78 -25.75 -14.19
N THR A 249 -0.75 -24.44 -13.94
CA THR A 249 -0.72 -23.87 -12.58
C THR A 249 -2.03 -24.15 -11.83
N ILE A 250 -3.18 -24.05 -12.50
CA ILE A 250 -4.49 -24.41 -11.91
C ILE A 250 -4.48 -25.87 -11.47
N GLU A 251 -3.96 -26.79 -12.30
CA GLU A 251 -3.85 -28.21 -11.95
C GLU A 251 -2.92 -28.46 -10.74
N LEU A 252 -1.82 -27.70 -10.63
CA LEU A 252 -0.97 -27.73 -9.45
C LEU A 252 -1.70 -27.25 -8.18
N LEU A 253 -2.48 -26.16 -8.29
CA LEU A 253 -3.31 -25.63 -7.20
C LEU A 253 -4.40 -26.64 -6.79
N LYS A 254 -5.09 -27.26 -7.76
CA LYS A 254 -6.07 -28.33 -7.55
C LYS A 254 -5.46 -29.52 -6.81
N LYS A 255 -4.26 -29.98 -7.19
CA LYS A 255 -3.55 -31.06 -6.49
C LYS A 255 -3.28 -30.71 -5.02
N HIS A 256 -2.97 -29.45 -4.70
CA HIS A 256 -2.77 -29.00 -3.32
C HIS A 256 -4.07 -28.68 -2.56
N PHE A 257 -5.19 -28.44 -3.26
CA PHE A 257 -6.45 -27.98 -2.69
C PHE A 257 -6.95 -28.86 -1.53
N ARG A 258 -6.92 -30.19 -1.68
CA ARG A 258 -7.36 -31.11 -0.61
C ARG A 258 -6.56 -30.93 0.69
N THR A 259 -5.26 -30.67 0.57
CA THR A 259 -4.41 -30.38 1.74
C THR A 259 -4.78 -29.03 2.36
N ALA A 260 -5.12 -28.05 1.53
CA ALA A 260 -5.56 -26.73 2.00
C ALA A 260 -6.91 -26.82 2.74
N VAL A 261 -7.89 -27.55 2.22
CA VAL A 261 -9.20 -27.78 2.86
C VAL A 261 -9.02 -28.42 4.23
N ARG A 262 -8.31 -29.55 4.34
CA ARG A 262 -8.08 -30.23 5.63
C ARG A 262 -7.44 -29.31 6.69
N LYS A 263 -6.50 -28.47 6.27
CA LYS A 263 -5.85 -27.50 7.17
C LYS A 263 -6.78 -26.37 7.57
N ALA A 264 -7.60 -25.86 6.64
CA ALA A 264 -8.61 -24.84 6.92
C ALA A 264 -9.67 -25.36 7.90
N GLU A 265 -10.19 -26.59 7.71
CA GLU A 265 -11.14 -27.20 8.63
C GLU A 265 -10.60 -27.33 10.06
N ARG A 266 -9.35 -27.78 10.21
CA ARG A 266 -8.69 -27.86 11.52
C ARG A 266 -8.60 -26.49 12.18
N GLN A 267 -8.25 -25.46 11.40
CA GLN A 267 -8.15 -24.10 11.90
C GLN A 267 -9.52 -23.52 12.29
N ILE A 268 -10.56 -23.76 11.50
CA ILE A 268 -11.93 -23.33 11.81
C ILE A 268 -12.42 -23.99 13.11
N ARG A 269 -12.22 -25.30 13.28
CA ARG A 269 -12.59 -26.01 14.52
C ARG A 269 -11.87 -25.44 15.74
N TYR A 270 -10.56 -25.23 15.63
CA TYR A 270 -9.77 -24.65 16.72
C TYR A 270 -10.26 -23.25 17.13
N LEU A 271 -10.61 -22.40 16.16
CA LEU A 271 -11.15 -21.07 16.46
C LEU A 271 -12.51 -21.16 17.16
N ALA A 272 -13.40 -22.05 16.72
CA ALA A 272 -14.70 -22.25 17.35
C ALA A 272 -14.56 -22.82 18.79
N GLU A 273 -13.58 -23.69 19.03
CA GLU A 273 -13.26 -24.18 20.39
C GLU A 273 -12.77 -23.04 21.29
N MET A 274 -11.91 -22.15 20.78
CA MET A 274 -11.43 -20.99 21.54
C MET A 274 -12.56 -19.99 21.86
N GLU A 275 -13.46 -19.74 20.91
CA GLU A 275 -14.61 -18.84 21.11
C GLU A 275 -15.52 -19.36 22.24
N LYS A 276 -15.80 -20.66 22.29
CA LYS A 276 -16.56 -21.27 23.39
C LYS A 276 -15.89 -21.11 24.76
N VAL A 277 -14.57 -21.31 24.83
CA VAL A 277 -13.81 -21.15 26.08
C VAL A 277 -13.85 -19.69 26.57
N VAL A 278 -13.93 -18.71 25.67
CA VAL A 278 -14.06 -17.30 26.04
C VAL A 278 -15.49 -16.95 26.47
N GLU A 279 -16.51 -17.60 25.91
CA GLU A 279 -17.92 -17.40 26.30
C GLU A 279 -18.28 -18.09 27.63
N GLU A 280 -17.56 -19.16 28.01
CA GLU A 280 -17.75 -19.91 29.25
C GLU A 280 -16.98 -19.33 30.47
N ASN A 281 -16.15 -18.30 30.27
CA ASN A 281 -15.37 -17.61 31.32
C ASN A 281 -15.78 -16.14 31.47
#